data_AF-A0A1N7F2N5-F1
#
_entry.id   AF-A0A1N7F2N5-F1
#
_cell.length_a   1.000
_cell.length_b   1.000
_cell.length_c   1.000
_cell.angle_alpha   90.00
_cell.angle_beta   90.00
_cell.angle_gamma   90.00
#
_symmetry.space_group_name_H-M   'P 1'
#
loop_
_entity.id
_entity.type
_entity.pdbx_description
1 polymer ?
#
loop_
_entity_poly.entity_id
_entity_poly.type
_entity_poly.pdbx_seq_one_letter_code
_entity_poly.pdbx_strand_id
1 'polypeptide(L)'
;MHQDSKQERVEAVVDRLIGPRPRNALAFDATWERPRLDTSRPNIHDSKKDFVNERDAVASIVEHLEAAFNELRGSKDDAQHQEMIDRLKSAVDAGARKPQEFDEFETARDLTLQNMVQTGFYFNSLFVIFRMIIVYEERLKELIDQEKQFWSLPYRAPNYYARTIALRLARLYAFHKRQKPPFGTARDGNHPSTDFGRALEEIFAVLGIKAAVRKAAEWAIEQLTEADINPPVNTMGGLLGMDPRPSIEGRQETKSRIADLLTKSPRN
;
A
#
# COMPACT_ATOMS: atom_id res chain seq x y z
N MET A 1 -13.46 8.51 -6.74
CA MET A 1 -14.42 8.21 -7.83
C MET A 1 -13.85 7.40 -9.02
N HIS A 2 -12.62 6.88 -9.01
CA HIS A 2 -12.06 6.11 -10.15
C HIS A 2 -11.79 4.62 -9.90
N GLN A 3 -11.80 4.14 -8.65
CA GLN A 3 -11.55 2.74 -8.35
C GLN A 3 -12.80 1.87 -8.55
N ASP A 4 -13.97 2.36 -8.14
CA ASP A 4 -15.24 1.64 -8.29
C ASP A 4 -15.53 1.31 -9.75
N SER A 5 -15.31 2.28 -10.67
CA SER A 5 -15.47 2.07 -12.11
C SER A 5 -14.48 1.06 -12.71
N LYS A 6 -13.25 0.95 -12.19
CA LYS A 6 -12.28 -0.06 -12.66
C LYS A 6 -12.65 -1.44 -12.16
N GLN A 7 -13.07 -1.54 -10.90
CA GLN A 7 -13.45 -2.80 -10.27
C GLN A 7 -14.72 -3.37 -10.91
N GLU A 8 -15.73 -2.54 -11.17
CA GLU A 8 -16.94 -2.91 -11.93
C GLU A 8 -16.61 -3.47 -13.32
N ARG A 9 -15.65 -2.84 -14.03
CA ARG A 9 -15.20 -3.31 -15.34
C ARG A 9 -14.49 -4.66 -15.26
N VAL A 10 -13.66 -4.87 -14.24
CA VAL A 10 -13.03 -6.18 -14.01
C VAL A 10 -14.09 -7.24 -13.71
N GLU A 11 -15.10 -6.92 -12.91
CA GLU A 11 -16.20 -7.84 -12.62
C GLU A 11 -17.03 -8.18 -13.85
N ALA A 12 -17.29 -7.22 -14.73
CA ALA A 12 -17.98 -7.47 -16.00
C ALA A 12 -17.20 -8.40 -16.94
N VAL A 13 -15.85 -8.35 -16.91
CA VAL A 13 -15.01 -9.31 -17.64
C VAL A 13 -15.11 -10.71 -17.00
N VAL A 14 -15.08 -10.78 -15.67
CA VAL A 14 -15.23 -12.04 -14.93
C VAL A 14 -16.61 -12.67 -15.18
N ASP A 15 -17.69 -11.89 -15.17
CA ASP A 15 -19.05 -12.38 -15.46
C ASP A 15 -19.18 -12.99 -16.85
N ARG A 16 -18.55 -12.39 -17.87
CA ARG A 16 -18.52 -12.95 -19.22
C ARG A 16 -17.74 -14.27 -19.26
N LEU A 17 -16.67 -14.39 -18.48
CA LEU A 17 -15.79 -15.56 -18.51
C LEU A 17 -16.40 -16.78 -17.77
N ILE A 18 -16.91 -16.59 -16.55
CA ILE A 18 -17.37 -17.69 -15.69
C ILE A 18 -18.89 -17.74 -15.48
N GLY A 19 -19.61 -16.70 -15.90
CA GLY A 19 -21.06 -16.55 -15.73
C GLY A 19 -21.44 -15.60 -14.59
N PRO A 20 -22.68 -15.07 -14.60
CA PRO A 20 -23.16 -14.15 -13.58
C PRO A 20 -23.23 -14.84 -12.21
N ARG A 21 -22.88 -14.10 -11.14
CA ARG A 21 -23.00 -14.60 -9.76
C ARG A 21 -24.50 -14.88 -9.47
N PRO A 22 -24.87 -16.11 -9.03
CA PRO A 22 -26.26 -16.38 -8.67
C PRO A 22 -26.63 -15.51 -7.47
N ARG A 23 -27.61 -14.62 -7.66
CA ARG A 23 -28.14 -13.76 -6.60
C ARG A 23 -29.10 -14.58 -5.75
N ASN A 24 -28.62 -15.14 -4.64
CA ASN A 24 -29.50 -15.67 -3.61
C ASN A 24 -30.01 -14.50 -2.76
N ALA A 25 -31.29 -14.15 -2.95
CA ALA A 25 -31.94 -13.04 -2.24
C ALA A 25 -32.03 -13.20 -0.70
N LEU A 26 -31.64 -14.37 -0.18
CA LEU A 26 -31.76 -14.73 1.24
C LEU A 26 -30.44 -14.91 1.98
N ALA A 27 -29.29 -14.81 1.30
CA ALA A 27 -27.99 -14.92 1.94
C ALA A 27 -27.47 -13.52 2.29
N PHE A 28 -27.60 -13.09 3.54
CA PHE A 28 -26.85 -11.95 4.09
C PHE A 28 -25.46 -12.44 4.49
N ASP A 29 -24.58 -12.67 3.53
CA ASP A 29 -23.21 -13.09 3.80
C ASP A 29 -22.24 -11.95 3.47
N ALA A 30 -21.31 -11.64 4.37
CA ALA A 30 -20.33 -10.55 4.19
C ALA A 30 -19.37 -10.77 2.98
N THR A 31 -19.55 -11.88 2.26
CA THR A 31 -18.89 -12.24 1.01
C THR A 31 -19.49 -11.57 -0.24
N TRP A 32 -20.60 -10.81 -0.12
CA TRP A 32 -21.18 -10.07 -1.26
C TRP A 32 -20.44 -8.77 -1.58
N GLU A 33 -19.86 -8.12 -0.57
CA GLU A 33 -19.11 -6.85 -0.75
C GLU A 33 -17.66 -7.06 -1.24
N ARG A 34 -17.19 -8.31 -1.28
CA ARG A 34 -15.83 -8.61 -1.72
C ARG A 34 -15.79 -8.92 -3.22
N PRO A 35 -14.93 -8.23 -3.98
CA PRO A 35 -14.60 -8.61 -5.34
C PRO A 35 -14.27 -10.09 -5.52
N ARG A 36 -14.79 -10.71 -6.59
CA ARG A 36 -14.42 -12.10 -6.99
C ARG A 36 -12.95 -12.22 -7.38
N LEU A 37 -12.38 -11.14 -7.91
CA LEU A 37 -10.97 -11.04 -8.23
C LEU A 37 -10.38 -9.90 -7.40
N ASP A 38 -9.53 -10.25 -6.44
CA ASP A 38 -8.73 -9.26 -5.71
C ASP A 38 -7.69 -8.65 -6.65
N THR A 39 -7.83 -7.36 -6.93
CA THR A 39 -6.93 -6.59 -7.80
C THR A 39 -5.87 -5.81 -7.02
N SER A 40 -5.85 -5.94 -5.69
CA SER A 40 -4.89 -5.26 -4.83
C SER A 40 -3.46 -5.59 -5.26
N ARG A 41 -2.63 -4.55 -5.34
CA ARG A 41 -1.21 -4.65 -5.62
C ARG A 41 -0.48 -4.97 -4.30
N PRO A 42 0.18 -6.14 -4.17
CA PRO A 42 0.99 -6.44 -2.99
C PRO A 42 2.18 -5.48 -2.84
N ASN A 43 2.62 -4.89 -3.96
CA ASN A 43 3.66 -3.89 -4.02
C ASN A 43 3.30 -2.86 -5.12
N ILE A 44 3.49 -1.58 -4.82
CA ILE A 44 3.23 -0.45 -5.74
C ILE A 44 4.27 -0.39 -6.86
N HIS A 45 5.47 -0.92 -6.64
CA HIS A 45 6.61 -0.80 -7.55
C HIS A 45 6.59 -1.84 -8.68
N ASP A 46 6.75 -1.37 -9.91
CA ASP A 46 6.81 -2.22 -11.10
C ASP A 46 8.18 -2.90 -11.28
N SER A 47 9.28 -2.25 -10.84
CA SER A 47 10.65 -2.78 -10.97
C SER A 47 11.46 -2.73 -9.68
N LYS A 48 12.51 -3.58 -9.59
CA LYS A 48 13.44 -3.59 -8.44
C LYS A 48 14.20 -2.27 -8.35
N LYS A 49 14.53 -1.69 -9.50
CA LYS A 49 15.24 -0.42 -9.58
C LYS A 49 14.40 0.70 -8.98
N ASP A 50 13.12 0.78 -9.35
CA ASP A 50 12.23 1.82 -8.81
C ASP A 50 12.05 1.66 -7.30
N PHE A 51 11.93 0.42 -6.83
CA PHE A 51 11.86 0.11 -5.39
C PHE A 51 13.13 0.52 -4.64
N VAL A 52 14.31 0.15 -5.15
CA VAL A 52 15.59 0.52 -4.53
C VAL A 52 15.75 2.04 -4.52
N ASN A 53 15.38 2.72 -5.60
CA ASN A 53 15.41 4.18 -5.68
C ASN A 53 14.49 4.84 -4.63
N GLU A 54 13.25 4.35 -4.46
CA GLU A 54 12.33 4.88 -3.44
C GLU A 54 12.89 4.64 -2.03
N ARG A 55 13.36 3.43 -1.74
CA ARG A 55 13.94 3.09 -0.44
C ARG A 55 15.15 3.97 -0.11
N ASP A 56 16.07 4.12 -1.05
CA ASP A 56 17.30 4.90 -0.85
C ASP A 56 16.97 6.40 -0.70
N ALA A 57 15.98 6.91 -1.47
CA ALA A 57 15.50 8.28 -1.32
C ALA A 57 14.83 8.51 0.04
N VAL A 58 13.96 7.60 0.49
CA VAL A 58 13.31 7.68 1.81
C VAL A 58 14.34 7.62 2.93
N ALA A 59 15.33 6.72 2.84
CA ALA A 59 16.42 6.63 3.82
C ALA A 59 17.21 7.95 3.91
N SER A 60 17.57 8.54 2.77
CA SER A 60 18.26 9.83 2.72
C SER A 60 17.41 10.98 3.27
N ILE A 61 16.10 10.97 3.01
CA ILE A 61 15.18 11.98 3.57
C ILE A 61 15.15 11.88 5.09
N VAL A 62 15.03 10.67 5.66
CA VAL A 62 15.06 10.47 7.13
C VAL A 62 16.36 11.02 7.70
N GLU A 63 17.50 10.62 7.14
CA GLU A 63 18.83 11.08 7.58
C GLU A 63 18.96 12.60 7.58
N HIS A 64 18.57 13.26 6.49
CA HIS A 64 18.63 14.72 6.41
C HIS A 64 17.65 15.43 7.35
N LEU A 65 16.45 14.88 7.55
CA LEU A 65 15.47 15.44 8.49
C LEU A 65 15.94 15.28 9.94
N GLU A 66 16.51 14.14 10.31
CA GLU A 66 17.10 13.91 11.63
C GLU A 66 18.28 14.84 11.90
N ALA A 67 19.18 14.99 10.92
CA ALA A 67 20.30 15.92 11.02
C ALA A 67 19.82 17.36 11.23
N ALA A 68 18.88 17.83 10.40
CA ALA A 68 18.29 19.16 10.54
C ALA A 68 17.56 19.35 11.88
N PHE A 69 16.82 18.33 12.33
CA PHE A 69 16.11 18.36 13.61
C PHE A 69 17.08 18.45 14.79
N ASN A 70 18.17 17.67 14.77
CA ASN A 70 19.16 17.67 15.84
C ASN A 70 19.92 18.99 15.92
N GLU A 71 20.32 19.55 14.78
CA GLU A 71 20.95 20.88 14.71
C GLU A 71 20.03 21.98 15.25
N LEU A 72 18.75 21.98 14.85
CA LEU A 72 17.79 23.01 15.28
C LEU A 72 17.31 22.83 16.73
N ARG A 73 17.32 21.61 17.27
CA ARG A 73 16.98 21.38 18.68
C ARG A 73 18.11 21.81 19.61
N GLY A 74 19.35 21.74 19.13
CA GLY A 74 20.56 21.98 19.89
C GLY A 74 20.87 20.88 20.91
N SER A 75 22.15 20.80 21.30
CA SER A 75 22.58 19.93 22.40
C SER A 75 22.33 20.60 23.75
N LYS A 76 21.87 19.85 24.75
CA LYS A 76 21.70 20.37 26.13
C LYS A 76 23.02 20.62 26.85
N ASP A 77 24.09 19.99 26.37
CA ASP A 77 25.40 20.02 27.01
C ASP A 77 26.29 21.16 26.50
N ASP A 78 25.80 21.94 25.52
CA ASP A 78 26.51 23.08 24.93
C ASP A 78 25.70 24.38 25.09
N ALA A 79 26.06 25.15 26.13
CA ALA A 79 25.42 26.43 26.43
C ALA A 79 25.60 27.48 25.33
N GLN A 80 26.73 27.47 24.60
CA GLN A 80 26.98 28.40 23.51
C GLN A 80 26.08 28.08 22.31
N HIS A 81 25.90 26.79 22.03
CA HIS A 81 24.99 26.33 21.01
C HIS A 81 23.53 26.67 21.35
N GLN A 82 23.10 26.51 22.61
CA GLN A 82 21.75 26.92 23.03
C GLN A 82 21.49 28.43 22.83
N GLU A 83 22.46 29.28 23.19
CA GLU A 83 22.34 30.73 22.98
C GLU A 83 22.27 31.09 21.48
N MET A 84 23.00 30.36 20.63
CA MET A 84 22.88 30.49 19.17
C MET A 84 21.47 30.10 18.70
N ILE A 85 20.91 28.99 19.19
CA ILE A 85 19.57 28.52 18.82
C ILE A 85 18.48 29.51 19.26
N ASP A 86 18.57 30.09 20.45
CA ASP A 86 17.61 31.11 20.93
C ASP A 86 17.63 32.38 20.06
N ARG A 87 18.83 32.81 19.63
CA ARG A 87 18.98 33.90 18.67
C ARG A 87 18.39 33.55 17.31
N LEU A 88 18.67 32.34 16.81
CA LEU A 88 18.17 31.86 15.52
C LEU A 88 16.65 31.74 15.51
N LYS A 89 16.05 31.17 16.56
CA LYS A 89 14.60 31.12 16.77
C LYS A 89 13.97 32.51 16.66
N SER A 90 14.53 33.49 17.38
CA SER A 90 14.02 34.86 17.38
C SER A 90 14.14 35.51 16.00
N ALA A 91 15.25 35.30 15.29
CA ALA A 91 15.47 35.82 13.94
C ALA A 91 14.54 35.18 12.91
N VAL A 92 14.32 33.86 12.99
CA VAL A 92 13.43 33.11 12.10
C VAL A 92 11.96 33.51 12.32
N ASP A 93 11.49 33.58 13.56
CA ASP A 93 10.13 34.02 13.86
C ASP A 93 9.89 35.47 13.43
N ALA A 94 10.85 36.37 13.66
CA ALA A 94 10.77 37.75 13.20
C ALA A 94 10.76 37.85 11.66
N GLY A 95 11.55 37.01 10.98
CA GLY A 95 11.57 36.91 9.52
C GLY A 95 10.25 36.40 8.95
N ALA A 96 9.67 35.36 9.57
CA ALA A 96 8.41 34.77 9.15
C ALA A 96 7.20 35.70 9.34
N ARG A 97 7.27 36.64 10.31
CA ARG A 97 6.25 37.65 10.56
C ARG A 97 6.34 38.89 9.69
N LYS A 98 7.42 39.06 8.92
CA LYS A 98 7.49 40.17 7.96
C LYS A 98 6.32 40.02 6.99
N PRO A 99 5.61 41.11 6.66
CA PRO A 99 4.48 41.05 5.74
C PRO A 99 4.95 40.41 4.44
N GLN A 100 4.42 39.22 4.15
CA GLN A 100 4.56 38.61 2.84
C GLN A 100 3.53 39.26 1.93
N GLU A 101 3.86 39.49 0.66
CA GLU A 101 2.96 40.10 -0.35
C GLU A 101 1.69 39.25 -0.66
N PHE A 102 1.41 38.23 0.14
CA PHE A 102 0.31 37.27 -0.02
C PHE A 102 -0.79 37.47 1.05
N ASP A 103 -1.14 38.72 1.36
CA ASP A 103 -2.13 39.09 2.39
C ASP A 103 -3.60 38.81 1.97
N GLU A 104 -3.84 38.24 0.79
CA GLU A 104 -5.16 37.77 0.37
C GLU A 104 -5.32 36.27 0.70
N PHE A 105 -6.07 36.00 1.77
CA PHE A 105 -6.33 34.64 2.27
C PHE A 105 -7.39 33.95 1.41
N GLU A 106 -6.97 33.43 0.25
CA GLU A 106 -7.88 32.74 -0.67
C GLU A 106 -8.09 31.26 -0.28
N THR A 107 -7.14 30.65 0.45
CA THR A 107 -7.18 29.22 0.74
C THR A 107 -7.02 28.85 2.22
N ALA A 108 -7.53 27.68 2.60
CA ALA A 108 -7.35 27.11 3.94
C ALA A 108 -5.87 26.87 4.32
N ARG A 109 -5.02 26.70 3.31
CA ARG A 109 -3.56 26.57 3.50
C ARG A 109 -2.97 27.89 4.01
N ASP A 110 -3.42 29.02 3.48
CA ASP A 110 -2.89 30.34 3.84
C ASP A 110 -3.23 30.69 5.28
N LEU A 111 -4.47 30.38 5.71
CA LEU A 111 -4.88 30.48 7.11
C LEU A 111 -4.05 29.58 8.03
N THR A 112 -3.70 28.37 7.58
CA THR A 112 -2.89 27.45 8.38
C THR A 112 -1.46 27.98 8.55
N LEU A 113 -0.85 28.51 7.49
CA LEU A 113 0.47 29.13 7.55
C LEU A 113 0.46 30.38 8.45
N GLN A 114 -0.56 31.22 8.34
CA GLN A 114 -0.70 32.39 9.21
C GLN A 114 -0.81 32.00 10.69
N ASN A 115 -1.61 30.98 11.01
CA ASN A 115 -1.72 30.46 12.37
C ASN A 115 -0.37 29.92 12.87
N MET A 116 0.40 29.23 12.02
CA MET A 116 1.74 28.77 12.37
C MET A 116 2.70 29.94 12.66
N VAL A 117 2.66 31.00 11.85
CA VAL A 117 3.49 32.20 12.04
C VAL A 117 3.11 32.97 13.30
N GLN A 118 1.82 33.11 13.60
CA GLN A 118 1.33 33.81 14.79
C GLN A 118 1.68 33.07 16.08
N THR A 119 1.55 31.74 16.10
CA THR A 119 1.79 30.91 17.30
C THR A 119 3.27 30.58 17.53
N GLY A 120 4.13 30.76 16.52
CA GLY A 120 5.57 30.53 16.61
C GLY A 120 6.05 29.64 15.46
N PHE A 121 6.55 30.26 14.40
CA PHE A 121 6.94 29.57 13.17
C PHE A 121 8.06 28.54 13.41
N TYR A 122 9.04 28.91 14.23
CA TYR A 122 10.18 28.06 14.56
C TYR A 122 9.77 26.71 15.17
N PHE A 123 9.01 26.76 16.28
CA PHE A 123 8.58 25.55 16.98
C PHE A 123 7.60 24.72 16.15
N ASN A 124 6.67 25.36 15.45
CA ASN A 124 5.74 24.65 14.57
C ASN A 124 6.48 23.93 13.43
N SER A 125 7.51 24.56 12.85
CA SER A 125 8.35 23.93 11.83
C SER A 125 9.11 22.71 12.38
N LEU A 126 9.65 22.81 13.60
CA LEU A 126 10.27 21.67 14.27
C LEU A 126 9.29 20.50 14.50
N PHE A 127 8.05 20.80 14.91
CA PHE A 127 7.01 19.77 15.05
C PHE A 127 6.67 19.10 13.72
N VAL A 128 6.62 19.88 12.63
CA VAL A 128 6.38 19.33 11.28
C VAL A 128 7.53 18.42 10.86
N ILE A 129 8.78 18.86 11.04
CA ILE A 129 9.97 18.04 10.75
C ILE A 129 9.92 16.73 11.56
N PHE A 130 9.66 16.81 12.86
CA PHE A 130 9.53 15.63 13.73
C PHE A 130 8.43 14.67 13.25
N ARG A 131 7.27 15.21 12.86
CA ARG A 131 6.18 14.38 12.32
C ARG A 131 6.57 13.74 10.98
N MET A 132 7.29 14.46 10.12
CA MET A 132 7.80 13.92 8.87
C MET A 132 8.77 12.77 9.11
N ILE A 133 9.70 12.89 10.06
CA ILE A 133 10.63 11.81 10.44
C ILE A 133 9.84 10.53 10.75
N ILE A 134 8.86 10.59 11.66
CA ILE A 134 8.05 9.42 12.05
C ILE A 134 7.38 8.76 10.82
N VAL A 135 6.76 9.57 9.95
CA VAL A 135 6.05 9.04 8.78
C VAL A 135 7.01 8.40 7.78
N TYR A 136 8.17 9.03 7.55
CA TYR A 136 9.18 8.47 6.64
C TYR A 136 9.89 7.25 7.23
N GLU A 137 10.11 7.17 8.54
CA GLU A 137 10.62 5.98 9.22
C GLU A 137 9.64 4.80 9.11
N GLU A 138 8.35 5.04 9.35
CA GLU A 138 7.30 4.04 9.14
C GLU A 138 7.32 3.52 7.70
N ARG A 139 7.41 4.44 6.73
CA ARG A 139 7.53 4.07 5.31
C ARG A 139 8.82 3.29 5.01
N LEU A 140 9.95 3.70 5.57
CA LEU A 140 11.23 3.00 5.38
C LEU A 140 11.14 1.58 5.94
N LYS A 141 10.51 1.40 7.10
CA LYS A 141 10.27 0.09 7.69
C LYS A 141 9.39 -0.78 6.79
N GLU A 142 8.29 -0.24 6.27
CA GLU A 142 7.46 -0.94 5.29
C GLU A 142 8.27 -1.36 4.05
N LEU A 143 9.13 -0.49 3.54
CA LEU A 143 9.98 -0.80 2.39
C LEU A 143 10.98 -1.90 2.73
N ILE A 144 11.64 -1.86 3.89
CA ILE A 144 12.58 -2.92 4.33
C ILE A 144 11.85 -4.27 4.47
N ASP A 145 10.64 -4.27 5.03
CA ASP A 145 9.83 -5.49 5.14
C ASP A 145 9.40 -5.99 3.76
N GLN A 146 9.04 -5.09 2.84
CA GLN A 146 8.79 -5.43 1.45
C GLN A 146 10.04 -5.97 0.74
N GLU A 147 11.22 -5.46 1.07
CA GLU A 147 12.49 -5.98 0.54
C GLU A 147 12.70 -7.43 0.94
N LYS A 148 12.55 -7.72 2.23
CA LYS A 148 12.68 -9.07 2.77
C LYS A 148 11.66 -10.02 2.18
N GLN A 149 10.40 -9.59 2.07
CA GLN A 149 9.29 -10.45 1.61
C GLN A 149 9.23 -10.61 0.09
N PHE A 150 9.59 -9.58 -0.68
CA PHE A 150 9.34 -9.54 -2.13
C PHE A 150 10.59 -9.40 -3.00
N TRP A 151 11.73 -8.91 -2.48
CA TRP A 151 12.90 -8.55 -3.30
C TRP A 151 14.19 -9.33 -2.99
N SER A 152 14.18 -10.13 -1.92
CA SER A 152 15.27 -11.03 -1.50
C SER A 152 15.36 -12.32 -2.31
N LEU A 153 14.34 -12.68 -3.10
CA LEU A 153 14.29 -13.94 -3.85
C LEU A 153 15.13 -13.86 -5.15
N PRO A 154 16.08 -14.80 -5.37
CA PRO A 154 17.03 -14.77 -6.49
C PRO A 154 16.40 -14.97 -7.88
N TYR A 155 15.19 -15.52 -7.97
CA TYR A 155 14.49 -15.82 -9.23
C TYR A 155 13.19 -15.04 -9.38
N ARG A 156 13.23 -13.72 -9.15
CA ARG A 156 12.03 -12.89 -9.36
C ARG A 156 11.69 -12.85 -10.84
N ALA A 157 10.48 -13.28 -11.14
CA ALA A 157 9.89 -13.16 -12.45
C ALA A 157 9.73 -11.69 -12.90
N PRO A 158 10.08 -11.33 -14.14
CA PRO A 158 9.59 -10.09 -14.73
C PRO A 158 8.05 -10.09 -14.72
N ASN A 159 7.45 -8.96 -14.34
CA ASN A 159 5.99 -8.75 -14.26
C ASN A 159 5.26 -9.57 -13.16
N TYR A 160 5.75 -9.52 -11.92
CA TYR A 160 5.13 -10.21 -10.77
C TYR A 160 3.64 -9.90 -10.60
N TYR A 161 3.23 -8.62 -10.65
CA TYR A 161 1.82 -8.24 -10.51
C TYR A 161 0.94 -8.87 -11.61
N ALA A 162 1.42 -8.87 -12.85
CA ALA A 162 0.74 -9.53 -13.96
C ALA A 162 0.55 -11.04 -13.71
N ARG A 163 1.59 -11.71 -13.20
CA ARG A 163 1.55 -13.12 -12.82
C ARG A 163 0.58 -13.39 -11.68
N THR A 164 0.56 -12.55 -10.65
CA THR A 164 -0.38 -12.66 -9.51
C THR A 164 -1.83 -12.52 -9.97
N ILE A 165 -2.14 -11.53 -10.81
CA ILE A 165 -3.49 -11.36 -11.37
C ILE A 165 -3.87 -12.54 -12.26
N ALA A 166 -2.96 -13.01 -13.12
CA ALA A 166 -3.18 -14.19 -13.95
C ALA A 166 -3.46 -15.45 -13.10
N LEU A 167 -2.71 -15.66 -12.02
CA LEU A 167 -2.90 -16.79 -11.11
C LEU A 167 -4.23 -16.71 -10.35
N ARG A 168 -4.60 -15.53 -9.84
CA ARG A 168 -5.88 -15.32 -9.17
C ARG A 168 -7.06 -15.60 -10.12
N LEU A 169 -6.97 -15.12 -11.37
CA LEU A 169 -7.98 -15.41 -12.39
C LEU A 169 -8.01 -16.90 -12.77
N ALA A 170 -6.85 -17.54 -12.91
CA ALA A 170 -6.75 -18.96 -13.24
C ALA A 170 -7.37 -19.84 -12.14
N ARG A 171 -7.11 -19.54 -10.86
CA ARG A 171 -7.73 -20.21 -9.72
C ARG A 171 -9.24 -20.03 -9.70
N LEU A 172 -9.72 -18.81 -9.94
CA LEU A 172 -11.15 -18.53 -10.02
C LEU A 172 -11.82 -19.34 -11.14
N TYR A 173 -11.19 -19.41 -12.31
CA TYR A 173 -11.66 -20.23 -13.43
C TYR A 173 -11.69 -21.72 -13.08
N ALA A 174 -10.58 -22.24 -12.51
CA ALA A 174 -10.45 -23.64 -12.12
C ALA A 174 -11.49 -24.05 -11.07
N PHE A 175 -11.71 -23.19 -10.08
CA PHE A 175 -12.71 -23.38 -9.04
C PHE A 175 -14.14 -23.48 -9.64
N HIS A 176 -14.49 -22.59 -10.57
CA HIS A 176 -15.83 -22.54 -11.15
C HIS A 176 -16.09 -23.61 -12.22
N LYS A 177 -15.09 -23.90 -13.06
CA LYS A 177 -15.24 -24.80 -14.20
C LYS A 177 -14.72 -26.22 -13.93
N ARG A 178 -14.10 -26.47 -12.77
CA ARG A 178 -13.49 -27.77 -12.38
C ARG A 178 -12.47 -28.29 -13.40
N GLN A 179 -11.83 -27.39 -14.13
CA GLN A 179 -10.86 -27.72 -15.16
C GLN A 179 -9.78 -26.65 -15.26
N LYS A 180 -8.59 -27.02 -15.74
CA LYS A 180 -7.52 -26.04 -16.01
C LYS A 180 -7.98 -25.06 -17.11
N PRO A 181 -7.69 -23.76 -16.99
CA PRO A 181 -8.03 -22.80 -18.03
C PRO A 181 -7.26 -23.13 -19.33
N PRO A 182 -7.95 -23.16 -20.49
CA PRO A 182 -7.26 -23.33 -21.76
C PRO A 182 -6.56 -22.03 -22.16
N PHE A 183 -5.34 -22.13 -22.67
CA PHE A 183 -4.63 -20.99 -23.26
C PHE A 183 -4.10 -21.36 -24.66
N GLY A 184 -4.27 -20.43 -25.59
CA GLY A 184 -3.83 -20.55 -26.98
C GLY A 184 -3.62 -19.16 -27.57
N THR A 185 -2.83 -19.09 -28.65
CA THR A 185 -2.59 -17.85 -29.40
C THR A 185 -3.17 -17.98 -30.81
N ALA A 186 -3.73 -16.88 -31.33
CA ALA A 186 -4.28 -16.86 -32.67
C ALA A 186 -3.16 -16.97 -33.73
N ARG A 187 -3.49 -17.52 -34.91
CA ARG A 187 -2.51 -17.73 -35.99
C ARG A 187 -2.01 -16.41 -36.61
N ASP A 188 -2.83 -15.36 -36.56
CA ASP A 188 -2.61 -14.10 -37.28
C ASP A 188 -2.14 -12.93 -36.38
N GLY A 189 -1.85 -13.20 -35.11
CA GLY A 189 -1.34 -12.18 -34.19
C GLY A 189 -1.07 -12.78 -32.81
N ASN A 190 -0.15 -12.18 -32.06
CA ASN A 190 0.24 -12.62 -30.71
C ASN A 190 -0.86 -12.39 -29.64
N HIS A 191 -2.13 -12.42 -30.05
CA HIS A 191 -3.31 -12.24 -29.23
C HIS A 191 -3.85 -13.60 -28.74
N PRO A 192 -4.48 -13.65 -27.57
CA PRO A 192 -5.04 -14.87 -27.04
C PRO A 192 -6.26 -15.35 -27.86
N SER A 193 -6.30 -16.64 -28.19
CA SER A 193 -7.41 -17.25 -28.93
C SER A 193 -8.48 -17.84 -28.02
N THR A 194 -8.20 -18.03 -26.74
CA THR A 194 -9.13 -18.60 -25.75
C THR A 194 -9.84 -17.52 -24.95
N ASP A 195 -11.05 -17.80 -24.49
CA ASP A 195 -11.84 -16.85 -23.69
C ASP A 195 -11.12 -16.47 -22.39
N PHE A 196 -10.43 -17.42 -21.75
CA PHE A 196 -9.56 -17.15 -20.60
C PHE A 196 -8.44 -16.16 -20.94
N GLY A 197 -7.77 -16.36 -22.07
CA GLY A 197 -6.71 -15.48 -22.53
C GLY A 197 -7.21 -14.07 -22.86
N ARG A 198 -8.35 -13.96 -23.56
CA ARG A 198 -8.98 -12.67 -23.90
C ARG A 198 -9.43 -11.92 -22.65
N ALA A 199 -10.07 -12.62 -21.71
CA ALA A 199 -10.46 -12.05 -20.43
C ALA A 199 -9.25 -11.53 -19.63
N LEU A 200 -8.13 -12.26 -19.65
CA LEU A 200 -6.90 -11.81 -18.99
C LEU A 200 -6.28 -10.57 -19.66
N GLU A 201 -6.30 -10.50 -21.00
CA GLU A 201 -5.85 -9.34 -21.77
C GLU A 201 -6.71 -8.09 -21.47
N GLU A 202 -8.03 -8.25 -21.42
CA GLU A 202 -8.95 -7.17 -21.05
C GLU A 202 -8.74 -6.70 -19.61
N ILE A 203 -8.53 -7.61 -18.66
CA ILE A 203 -8.22 -7.26 -17.26
C ILE A 203 -6.88 -6.51 -17.18
N PHE A 204 -5.86 -6.94 -17.92
CA PHE A 204 -4.57 -6.24 -17.96
C PHE A 204 -4.73 -4.82 -18.51
N ALA A 205 -5.53 -4.63 -19.56
CA ALA A 205 -5.83 -3.31 -20.11
C ALA A 205 -6.56 -2.41 -19.10
N VAL A 206 -7.57 -2.92 -18.39
CA VAL A 206 -8.31 -2.17 -17.36
C VAL A 206 -7.39 -1.77 -16.19
N LEU A 207 -6.48 -2.65 -15.79
CA LEU A 207 -5.54 -2.44 -14.69
C LEU A 207 -4.25 -1.69 -15.10
N GLY A 208 -4.08 -1.38 -16.40
CA GLY A 208 -2.91 -0.70 -16.94
C GLY A 208 -1.61 -1.53 -16.90
N ILE A 209 -1.73 -2.86 -16.91
CA ILE A 209 -0.59 -3.79 -16.84
C ILE A 209 0.02 -3.95 -18.25
N LYS A 210 1.27 -3.51 -18.43
CA LYS A 210 1.99 -3.55 -19.72
C LYS A 210 2.70 -4.89 -20.01
N ALA A 211 2.36 -5.95 -19.29
CA ALA A 211 3.04 -7.24 -19.38
C ALA A 211 2.50 -8.11 -20.52
N ALA A 212 3.35 -8.99 -21.07
CA ALA A 212 2.92 -9.97 -22.06
C ALA A 212 1.98 -11.01 -21.42
N VAL A 213 0.71 -11.02 -21.87
CA VAL A 213 -0.35 -11.91 -21.37
C VAL A 213 0.05 -13.38 -21.45
N ARG A 214 0.65 -13.80 -22.57
CA ARG A 214 1.09 -15.19 -22.80
C ARG A 214 1.96 -15.75 -21.68
N LYS A 215 3.05 -15.06 -21.34
CA LYS A 215 4.00 -15.52 -20.32
C LYS A 215 3.36 -15.56 -18.92
N ALA A 216 2.42 -14.67 -18.64
CA ALA A 216 1.71 -14.64 -17.37
C ALA A 216 0.65 -15.76 -17.28
N ALA A 217 -0.06 -16.02 -18.39
CA ALA A 217 -1.08 -17.06 -18.48
C ALA A 217 -0.48 -18.47 -18.41
N GLU A 218 0.56 -18.75 -19.19
CA GLU A 218 1.27 -20.04 -19.18
C GLU A 218 1.79 -20.36 -17.77
N TRP A 219 2.49 -19.41 -17.14
CA TRP A 219 2.97 -19.55 -15.76
C TRP A 219 1.81 -19.78 -14.77
N ALA A 220 0.72 -19.01 -14.87
CA ALA A 220 -0.40 -19.15 -13.96
C ALA A 220 -1.06 -20.54 -14.03
N ILE A 221 -1.19 -21.11 -15.23
CA ILE A 221 -1.77 -22.45 -15.45
C ILE A 221 -0.87 -23.53 -14.86
N GLU A 222 0.45 -23.39 -14.99
CA GLU A 222 1.44 -24.32 -14.41
C GLU A 222 1.41 -24.35 -12.87
N GLN A 223 1.06 -23.23 -12.23
CA GLN A 223 0.98 -23.12 -10.77
C GLN A 223 -0.33 -23.66 -10.16
N LEU A 224 -1.30 -24.08 -10.98
CA LEU A 224 -2.56 -24.64 -10.48
C LEU A 224 -2.35 -26.06 -9.94
N THR A 225 -2.78 -26.26 -8.70
CA THR A 225 -2.76 -27.56 -8.03
C THR A 225 -4.10 -28.28 -8.17
N GLU A 226 -4.14 -29.58 -7.91
CA GLU A 226 -5.40 -30.35 -7.91
C GLU A 226 -6.42 -29.81 -6.90
N ALA A 227 -5.94 -29.27 -5.77
CA ALA A 227 -6.79 -28.63 -4.76
C ALA A 227 -7.46 -27.34 -5.28
N ASP A 228 -6.88 -26.65 -6.25
CA ASP A 228 -7.51 -25.47 -6.88
C ASP A 228 -8.64 -25.87 -7.86
N ILE A 229 -8.53 -27.06 -8.46
CA ILE A 229 -9.50 -27.61 -9.43
C ILE A 229 -10.65 -28.28 -8.67
N ASN A 230 -10.31 -29.13 -7.71
CA ASN A 230 -11.20 -29.89 -6.86
C ASN A 230 -10.90 -29.53 -5.38
N PRO A 231 -11.39 -28.38 -4.90
CA PRO A 231 -11.26 -28.02 -3.50
C PRO A 231 -11.90 -29.14 -2.68
N PRO A 232 -11.24 -29.61 -1.60
CA PRO A 232 -11.84 -30.58 -0.72
C PRO A 232 -13.18 -30.01 -0.28
N VAL A 233 -14.26 -30.73 -0.60
CA VAL A 233 -15.57 -30.40 -0.07
C VAL A 233 -15.45 -30.67 1.42
N ASN A 234 -15.19 -29.62 2.21
CA ASN A 234 -15.37 -29.69 3.65
C ASN A 234 -16.86 -29.91 3.88
N THR A 235 -17.27 -31.18 3.86
CA THR A 235 -18.62 -31.69 4.10
C THR A 235 -19.10 -31.44 5.53
N MET A 236 -18.44 -30.56 6.29
CA MET A 236 -18.86 -30.21 7.65
C MET A 236 -18.34 -28.83 8.12
N GLY A 237 -18.33 -27.82 7.24
CA GLY A 237 -17.97 -26.42 7.62
C GLY A 237 -19.15 -25.43 7.61
N GLY A 238 -20.34 -25.86 7.17
CA GLY A 238 -21.46 -24.96 6.84
C GLY A 238 -22.55 -24.81 7.91
N LEU A 239 -22.41 -25.39 9.11
CA LEU A 239 -23.49 -25.35 10.12
C LEU A 239 -23.13 -24.67 11.45
N LEU A 240 -21.87 -24.37 11.72
CA LEU A 240 -21.46 -23.68 12.95
C LEU A 240 -20.33 -22.70 12.63
N GLY A 241 -20.69 -21.43 12.50
CA GLY A 241 -19.75 -20.32 12.27
C GLY A 241 -18.76 -20.18 13.43
N MET A 242 -17.59 -20.80 13.28
CA MET A 242 -16.38 -20.47 14.03
C MET A 242 -15.17 -20.61 13.11
N ASP A 243 -14.75 -19.49 12.52
CA ASP A 243 -13.33 -19.30 12.24
C ASP A 243 -12.64 -19.00 13.59
N PRO A 244 -11.56 -19.70 13.97
CA PRO A 244 -10.75 -19.28 15.09
C PRO A 244 -10.05 -17.98 14.71
N ARG A 245 -10.51 -16.87 15.29
CA ARG A 245 -9.79 -15.59 15.25
C ARG A 245 -8.38 -15.81 15.83
N PRO A 246 -7.30 -15.28 15.22
CA PRO A 246 -6.04 -15.12 15.93
C PRO A 246 -6.27 -14.21 17.16
N SER A 247 -5.73 -14.62 18.30
CA SER A 247 -5.96 -14.02 19.61
C SER A 247 -5.58 -12.53 19.63
N ILE A 248 -6.40 -11.74 20.33
CA ILE A 248 -6.31 -10.28 20.50
C ILE A 248 -5.17 -9.88 21.47
N GLU A 249 -4.33 -10.82 21.88
CA GLU A 249 -3.33 -10.61 22.95
C GLU A 249 -2.18 -9.66 22.54
N GLY A 250 -1.90 -9.48 21.25
CA GLY A 250 -0.81 -8.59 20.80
C GLY A 250 -1.13 -7.08 20.78
N ARG A 251 -2.41 -6.67 20.90
CA ARG A 251 -2.80 -5.24 20.84
C ARG A 251 -2.87 -4.54 22.19
N GLN A 252 -2.89 -5.29 23.30
CA GLN A 252 -2.92 -4.71 24.65
C GLN A 252 -1.51 -4.33 25.15
N GLU A 253 -0.47 -5.06 24.77
CA GLU A 253 0.92 -4.75 25.16
C GLU A 253 1.43 -3.43 24.58
N THR A 254 0.95 -3.01 23.41
CA THR A 254 1.38 -1.74 22.80
C THR A 254 0.78 -0.53 23.53
N LYS A 255 -0.45 -0.65 24.03
CA LYS A 255 -1.11 0.44 24.79
C LYS A 255 -0.55 0.56 26.20
N SER A 256 -0.20 -0.54 26.86
CA SER A 256 0.44 -0.50 28.19
C SER A 256 1.86 0.08 28.11
N ARG A 257 2.63 -0.24 27.06
CA ARG A 257 3.95 0.39 26.82
C ARG A 257 3.88 1.90 26.56
N ILE A 258 2.86 2.37 25.85
CA ILE A 258 2.66 3.80 25.60
C ILE A 258 2.24 4.54 26.88
N ALA A 259 1.43 3.92 27.74
CA ALA A 259 1.06 4.49 29.04
C ALA A 259 2.24 4.56 30.04
N ASP A 260 3.12 3.55 30.05
CA ASP A 260 4.32 3.53 30.89
C ASP A 260 5.40 4.52 30.44
N LEU A 261 5.51 4.80 29.13
CA LEU A 261 6.42 5.81 28.59
C LEU A 261 5.95 7.25 28.85
N LEU A 262 4.63 7.48 28.97
CA LEU A 262 4.06 8.80 29.23
C LEU A 262 3.97 9.16 30.72
N THR A 263 4.02 8.18 31.62
CA THR A 263 3.97 8.38 33.07
C THR A 263 5.33 8.51 33.73
N LYS A 264 6.42 8.08 33.06
CA LYS A 264 7.80 8.28 33.51
C LYS A 264 8.42 9.56 32.94
N SER A 265 7.79 10.69 33.21
CA SER A 265 8.46 11.99 33.16
C SER A 265 8.99 12.32 34.55
N PRO A 266 10.27 12.73 34.72
CA PRO A 266 10.82 13.06 36.03
C PRO A 266 10.11 14.29 36.59
N ARG A 267 9.42 14.12 37.72
CA ARG A 267 9.09 15.24 38.60
C ARG A 267 10.38 15.69 39.28
N ASN A 268 10.64 16.99 39.26
CA ASN A 268 11.53 17.66 40.21
C ASN A 268 11.18 17.26 41.65
#